data_AF-A0A7J7G0E1-F1
#
_entry.id   AF-A0A7J7G0E1-F1
#
_cell.length_a   1.000
_cell.length_b   1.000
_cell.length_c   1.000
_cell.angle_alpha   90.00
_cell.angle_beta   90.00
_cell.angle_gamma   90.00
#
_symmetry.space_group_name_H-M   'P 1'
#
loop_
_entity.id
_entity.type
_entity.pdbx_description
1 polymer ?
#
loop_
_entity_poly.entity_id
_entity_poly.type
_entity_poly.pdbx_seq_one_letter_code
_entity_poly.pdbx_strand_id
1 'polypeptide(L)'
;MQIIMFYSRMASTRSGSRTPSGKGKGPKPYHKANWDWENTRIYLELVVKEIDAGNRPHMSINPNGYRSLAKTFEAATGLTHSMKQLKNKYNQLKAEWRAWSKLMDSRKGPTGIGFDQETGFINASDEWWATMEKVTT
;
A
#
# COMPACT_ATOMS: atom_id res chain seq x y z
N MET A 1 -10.91 1.36 -10.81
CA MET A 1 -11.24 2.59 -10.05
C MET A 1 -11.71 2.36 -8.60
N GLN A 2 -11.76 1.13 -8.06
CA GLN A 2 -12.18 0.88 -6.66
C GLN A 2 -11.02 0.72 -5.64
N ILE A 3 -9.75 0.72 -6.09
CA ILE A 3 -8.59 0.44 -5.24
C ILE A 3 -8.10 1.69 -4.46
N ILE A 4 -8.31 2.89 -5.01
CA ILE A 4 -7.77 4.15 -4.44
C ILE A 4 -8.63 4.64 -3.25
N MET A 5 -9.96 4.48 -3.31
CA MET A 5 -10.87 4.94 -2.26
C MET A 5 -10.64 4.23 -0.91
N PHE A 6 -10.11 3.01 -0.94
CA PHE A 6 -9.87 2.21 0.26
C PHE A 6 -8.59 2.61 1.03
N TYR A 7 -7.51 2.97 0.31
CA TYR A 7 -6.24 3.31 0.96
C TYR A 7 -6.26 4.72 1.59
N SER A 8 -7.00 5.68 1.02
CA SER A 8 -7.09 7.03 1.57
C SER A 8 -7.82 7.11 2.92
N ARG A 9 -8.58 6.09 3.32
CA ARG A 9 -9.42 6.13 4.54
C ARG A 9 -8.85 5.40 5.76
N MET A 10 -7.97 4.40 5.58
CA MET A 10 -7.25 3.73 6.69
C MET A 10 -6.01 4.49 7.18
N ALA A 11 -5.57 5.49 6.41
CA ALA A 11 -4.40 6.32 6.68
C ALA A 11 -4.43 7.15 7.98
N SER A 12 -5.60 7.31 8.58
CA SER A 12 -5.84 8.29 9.64
C SER A 12 -5.74 7.66 11.03
N THR A 13 -4.56 7.17 11.45
CA THR A 13 -4.15 7.18 12.87
C THR A 13 -2.64 6.94 13.04
N ARG A 14 -2.06 7.78 13.91
CA ARG A 14 -0.71 7.75 14.52
C ARG A 14 0.46 8.31 13.70
N SER A 15 0.56 9.63 13.84
CA SER A 15 1.75 10.47 13.61
C SER A 15 2.83 10.25 14.68
N GLY A 16 4.09 10.33 14.24
CA GLY A 16 5.28 10.45 15.08
C GLY A 16 6.49 10.81 14.24
N SER A 17 6.71 12.10 14.00
CA SER A 17 7.87 12.64 13.26
C SER A 17 9.10 12.83 14.15
N ARG A 18 10.32 12.59 13.62
CA ARG A 18 11.57 13.33 14.00
C ARG A 18 12.76 13.07 13.05
N THR A 19 13.75 13.97 13.10
CA THR A 19 14.51 14.59 11.99
C THR A 19 16.00 14.10 11.86
N PRO A 20 16.97 14.78 11.16
CA PRO A 20 17.72 14.18 10.04
C PRO A 20 19.26 14.14 10.25
N SER A 21 20.03 13.41 9.42
CA SER A 21 21.46 13.75 9.24
C SER A 21 22.15 13.02 8.08
N GLY A 22 23.07 13.73 7.39
CA GLY A 22 24.34 13.15 6.93
C GLY A 22 24.64 13.19 5.42
N LYS A 23 25.64 14.01 5.03
CA LYS A 23 26.14 14.28 3.66
C LYS A 23 26.97 13.13 3.05
N GLY A 24 26.93 12.99 1.71
CA GLY A 24 27.97 12.32 0.91
C GLY A 24 27.60 12.17 -0.58
N LYS A 25 28.39 12.76 -1.50
CA LYS A 25 28.21 12.63 -2.96
C LYS A 25 28.81 11.30 -3.47
N GLY A 26 28.06 10.22 -3.31
CA GLY A 26 28.12 9.01 -4.15
C GLY A 26 26.89 8.96 -5.07
N PRO A 27 26.58 7.83 -5.75
CA PRO A 27 25.26 7.64 -6.34
C PRO A 27 24.21 8.01 -5.28
N LYS A 28 23.20 8.83 -5.62
CA LYS A 28 22.24 9.36 -4.63
C LYS A 28 21.85 8.25 -3.66
N PRO A 29 22.16 8.37 -2.36
CA PRO A 29 21.82 7.33 -1.42
C PRO A 29 20.31 7.16 -1.44
N TYR A 30 19.84 5.93 -1.63
CA TYR A 30 18.41 5.65 -1.60
C TYR A 30 17.88 5.95 -0.21
N HIS A 31 16.73 6.61 -0.17
CA HIS A 31 16.03 6.84 1.08
C HIS A 31 15.62 5.49 1.68
N LYS A 32 15.57 5.42 3.01
CA LYS A 32 15.04 4.24 3.70
C LYS A 32 13.61 3.98 3.21
N ALA A 33 13.25 2.71 3.06
CA ALA A 33 11.92 2.30 2.65
C ALA A 33 10.95 2.47 3.84
N ASN A 34 10.66 3.72 4.21
CA ASN A 34 9.60 4.06 5.14
C ASN A 34 8.35 4.41 4.33
N TRP A 35 7.30 3.62 4.48
CA TRP A 35 6.06 3.77 3.71
C TRP A 35 4.95 4.22 4.64
N ASP A 36 4.82 5.53 4.84
CA ASP A 36 3.63 6.08 5.47
C ASP A 36 2.43 6.01 4.53
N TRP A 37 1.28 6.48 5.02
CA TRP A 37 0.02 6.40 4.30
C TRP A 37 0.01 7.25 3.02
N GLU A 38 0.58 8.46 3.07
CA GLU A 38 0.57 9.40 1.94
C GLU A 38 1.51 8.92 0.85
N ASN A 39 2.72 8.48 1.21
CA ASN A 39 3.66 7.86 0.31
C ASN A 39 3.11 6.54 -0.27
N THR A 40 2.36 5.76 0.52
CA THR A 40 1.69 4.54 0.01
C THR A 40 0.59 4.89 -0.98
N ARG A 41 -0.21 5.94 -0.72
CA ARG A 41 -1.25 6.42 -1.63
C ARG A 41 -0.64 6.89 -2.96
N ILE A 42 0.33 7.79 -2.92
CA ILE A 42 1.03 8.29 -4.11
C ILE A 42 1.64 7.13 -4.89
N TYR A 43 2.29 6.19 -4.21
CA TYR A 43 2.84 4.99 -4.82
C TYR A 43 1.78 4.19 -5.60
N LEU A 44 0.60 3.95 -4.99
CA LEU A 44 -0.50 3.23 -5.64
C LEU A 44 -1.08 3.98 -6.84
N GLU A 45 -1.26 5.30 -6.74
CA GLU A 45 -1.72 6.13 -7.85
C GLU A 45 -0.77 6.06 -9.05
N LEU A 46 0.55 6.09 -8.81
CA LEU A 46 1.55 5.93 -9.86
C LEU A 46 1.57 4.50 -10.43
N VAL A 47 1.41 3.48 -9.59
CA VAL A 47 1.27 2.08 -10.05
C VAL A 47 0.08 1.93 -11.00
N VAL A 48 -1.05 2.58 -10.73
CA VAL A 48 -2.22 2.57 -11.64
C VAL A 48 -1.85 3.19 -13.00
N LYS A 49 -1.19 4.35 -13.00
CA LYS A 49 -0.71 4.97 -14.26
C LYS A 49 0.21 4.07 -15.06
N GLU A 50 1.10 3.33 -14.39
CA GLU A 50 1.98 2.35 -15.06
C GLU A 50 1.20 1.15 -15.63
N ILE A 51 0.13 0.72 -14.96
CA ILE A 51 -0.76 -0.34 -15.47
C ILE A 51 -1.52 0.16 -16.70
N ASP A 52 -2.08 1.36 -16.64
CA ASP A 52 -2.82 1.98 -17.76
C ASP A 52 -1.90 2.21 -18.98
N ALA A 53 -0.61 2.48 -18.74
CA ALA A 53 0.42 2.57 -19.76
C ALA A 53 0.88 1.20 -20.32
N GLY A 54 0.30 0.08 -19.87
CA GLY A 54 0.64 -1.26 -20.34
C GLY A 54 1.92 -1.85 -19.74
N ASN A 55 2.51 -1.22 -18.73
CA ASN A 55 3.75 -1.72 -18.11
C ASN A 55 3.53 -2.91 -17.16
N ARG A 56 2.32 -3.47 -17.10
CA ARG A 56 1.97 -4.71 -16.40
C ARG A 56 1.37 -5.73 -17.38
N PRO A 57 2.18 -6.35 -18.26
CA PRO A 57 1.68 -7.29 -19.26
C PRO A 57 1.12 -8.60 -18.66
N HIS A 58 1.44 -8.90 -17.39
CA HIS A 58 0.92 -10.08 -16.68
C HIS A 58 0.65 -9.75 -15.19
N MET A 59 1.19 -10.53 -14.26
CA MET A 59 0.94 -10.40 -12.82
C MET A 59 1.79 -9.34 -12.09
N SER A 60 2.76 -8.73 -12.77
CA SER A 60 3.72 -7.78 -12.19
C SER A 60 4.07 -6.66 -13.16
N ILE A 61 4.41 -5.50 -12.61
CA ILE A 61 5.02 -4.40 -13.36
C ILE A 61 6.35 -4.91 -13.94
N ASN A 62 6.61 -4.57 -15.20
CA ASN A 62 7.84 -4.93 -15.91
C ASN A 62 9.01 -4.01 -15.48
N PRO A 63 10.26 -4.28 -15.89
CA PRO A 63 11.39 -3.45 -15.52
C PRO A 63 11.29 -1.98 -15.97
N ASN A 64 10.67 -1.72 -17.13
CA ASN A 64 10.48 -0.35 -17.64
C ASN A 64 9.51 0.44 -16.76
N GLY A 65 8.39 -0.18 -16.38
CA GLY A 65 7.44 0.41 -15.44
C GLY A 65 8.05 0.69 -14.09
N TYR A 66 8.92 -0.18 -13.56
CA TYR A 66 9.62 0.11 -12.30
C TYR A 66 10.64 1.26 -12.41
N ARG A 67 11.29 1.44 -13.57
CA ARG A 67 12.18 2.59 -13.80
C ARG A 67 11.38 3.90 -13.90
N SER A 68 10.27 3.88 -14.64
CA SER A 68 9.35 5.00 -14.74
C SER A 68 8.77 5.36 -13.38
N LEU A 69 8.24 4.36 -12.67
CA LEU A 69 7.69 4.49 -11.32
C LEU A 69 8.69 5.10 -10.34
N ALA A 70 9.96 4.68 -10.37
CA ALA A 70 10.99 5.26 -9.51
C ALA A 70 11.19 6.75 -9.79
N LYS A 71 11.25 7.15 -11.06
CA LYS A 71 11.41 8.54 -11.47
C LYS A 71 10.20 9.38 -11.09
N THR A 72 8.98 8.90 -11.36
CA THR A 72 7.76 9.64 -11.04
C THR A 72 7.49 9.72 -9.55
N PHE A 73 7.87 8.69 -8.79
CA PHE A 73 7.75 8.69 -7.33
C PHE A 73 8.74 9.66 -6.69
N GLU A 74 10.00 9.68 -7.14
CA GLU A 74 10.99 10.68 -6.70
C GLU A 74 10.52 12.10 -7.05
N ALA A 75 9.95 12.31 -8.24
CA ALA A 75 9.41 13.60 -8.65
C ALA A 75 8.22 14.06 -7.78
N ALA A 76 7.36 13.14 -7.35
CA ALA A 76 6.17 13.46 -6.55
C ALA A 76 6.48 13.67 -5.05
N THR A 77 7.47 12.95 -4.51
CA THR A 77 7.71 12.88 -3.05
C THR A 77 9.06 13.46 -2.62
N GLY A 78 9.99 13.67 -3.57
CA GLY A 78 11.39 13.97 -3.28
C GLY A 78 12.19 12.76 -2.79
N LEU A 79 11.57 11.58 -2.65
CA LEU A 79 12.21 10.38 -2.12
C LEU A 79 12.73 9.48 -3.24
N THR A 80 14.05 9.38 -3.34
CA THR A 80 14.72 8.41 -4.21
C THR A 80 14.67 7.00 -3.60
N HIS A 81 14.01 6.06 -4.26
CA HIS A 81 14.01 4.63 -3.89
C HIS A 81 14.59 3.76 -5.00
N SER A 82 15.23 2.66 -4.62
CA SER A 82 15.69 1.64 -5.55
C SER A 82 14.52 0.84 -6.12
N MET A 83 14.71 0.26 -7.31
CA MET A 83 13.72 -0.66 -7.90
C MET A 83 13.38 -1.82 -6.96
N LYS A 84 14.35 -2.32 -6.17
CA LYS A 84 14.13 -3.39 -5.18
C LYS A 84 13.15 -2.95 -4.08
N GLN A 85 13.29 -1.73 -3.57
CA GLN A 85 12.38 -1.20 -2.54
C GLN A 85 10.95 -1.05 -3.07
N LEU A 86 10.79 -0.51 -4.28
CA LEU A 86 9.48 -0.38 -4.93
C LEU A 86 8.84 -1.74 -5.20
N LYS A 87 9.60 -2.70 -5.74
CA LYS A 87 9.12 -4.06 -5.97
C LYS A 87 8.70 -4.74 -4.67
N ASN A 88 9.46 -4.58 -3.59
CA ASN A 88 9.11 -5.12 -2.29
C ASN A 88 7.81 -4.52 -1.76
N LYS A 89 7.63 -3.19 -1.86
CA LYS A 89 6.37 -2.53 -1.49
C LYS A 89 5.19 -3.05 -2.31
N TYR A 90 5.34 -3.19 -3.63
CA TYR A 90 4.30 -3.76 -4.48
C TYR A 90 3.89 -5.17 -4.04
N ASN A 91 4.87 -6.03 -3.74
CA ASN A 91 4.60 -7.40 -3.31
C ASN A 91 3.93 -7.45 -1.93
N GLN A 92 4.35 -6.59 -1.00
CA GLN A 92 3.71 -6.43 0.30
C GLN A 92 2.23 -6.03 0.14
N LEU A 93 1.94 -4.97 -0.62
CA LEU A 93 0.57 -4.50 -0.88
C LEU A 93 -0.30 -5.58 -1.54
N LYS A 94 0.28 -6.37 -2.45
CA LYS A 94 -0.41 -7.53 -3.05
C LYS A 94 -0.72 -8.63 -2.02
N ALA A 95 0.17 -8.87 -1.08
CA ALA A 95 -0.05 -9.86 -0.03
C ALA A 95 -1.15 -9.39 0.95
N GLU A 96 -1.09 -8.13 1.37
CA GLU A 96 -2.14 -7.48 2.19
C GLU A 96 -3.51 -7.57 1.50
N TRP A 97 -3.59 -7.20 0.22
CA TRP A 97 -4.82 -7.32 -0.56
C TRP A 97 -5.35 -8.76 -0.64
N ARG A 98 -4.46 -9.75 -0.83
CA ARG A 98 -4.86 -11.17 -0.87
C ARG A 98 -5.38 -11.66 0.48
N ALA A 99 -4.74 -11.23 1.58
CA ALA A 99 -5.21 -11.57 2.92
C ALA A 99 -6.59 -10.95 3.17
N TRP A 100 -6.75 -9.66 2.85
CA TRP A 100 -8.03 -8.96 2.97
C TRP A 100 -9.12 -9.60 2.10
N SER A 101 -8.83 -9.91 0.83
CA SER A 101 -9.79 -10.57 -0.08
C SER A 101 -10.25 -11.93 0.43
N LYS A 102 -9.38 -12.69 1.13
CA LYS A 102 -9.76 -13.96 1.75
C LYS A 102 -10.65 -13.76 2.97
N LEU A 103 -10.36 -12.74 3.78
CA LEU A 103 -11.19 -12.40 4.94
C LEU A 103 -12.59 -11.96 4.53
N MET A 104 -12.71 -11.24 3.41
CA MET A 104 -13.99 -10.76 2.89
C MET A 104 -14.72 -11.76 1.98
N ASP A 105 -14.13 -12.93 1.66
CA ASP A 105 -14.82 -13.97 0.89
C ASP A 105 -15.83 -14.67 1.79
N SER A 106 -17.12 -14.35 1.66
CA SER A 106 -18.20 -14.90 2.49
C SER A 106 -18.29 -16.43 2.52
N ARG A 107 -17.63 -17.14 1.59
CA ARG A 107 -17.56 -18.61 1.55
C ARG A 107 -16.42 -19.21 2.39
N LYS A 108 -15.41 -18.41 2.73
CA LYS A 108 -14.15 -18.86 3.35
C LYS A 108 -13.65 -17.96 4.49
N GLY A 109 -14.18 -16.75 4.60
CA GLY A 109 -13.92 -15.79 5.65
C GLY A 109 -14.81 -16.04 6.88
N PRO A 110 -14.53 -15.36 7.99
CA PRO A 110 -15.32 -15.51 9.21
C PRO A 110 -16.80 -15.18 8.97
N THR A 111 -17.69 -16.02 9.49
CA THR A 111 -19.15 -15.79 9.45
C THR A 111 -19.47 -14.53 10.25
N GLY A 112 -20.22 -13.59 9.66
CA GLY A 112 -20.65 -12.35 10.35
C GLY A 112 -19.88 -11.07 9.98
N ILE A 113 -18.99 -11.13 8.98
CA ILE A 113 -18.34 -9.94 8.40
C ILE A 113 -19.08 -9.53 7.12
N GLY A 114 -19.89 -8.48 7.19
CA GLY A 114 -20.46 -7.78 6.04
C GLY A 114 -19.53 -6.66 5.56
N PHE A 115 -19.41 -6.49 4.25
CA PHE A 115 -18.81 -5.27 3.71
C PHE A 115 -19.92 -4.34 3.26
N ASP A 116 -19.98 -3.16 3.86
CA ASP A 116 -20.88 -2.12 3.37
C ASP A 116 -20.17 -1.33 2.26
N GLN A 117 -20.63 -1.55 1.02
CA GLN A 117 -20.10 -0.88 -0.16
C GLN A 117 -20.43 0.61 -0.22
N GLU A 118 -21.50 1.04 0.46
CA GLU A 118 -21.98 2.42 0.46
C GLU A 118 -21.20 3.25 1.48
N THR A 119 -21.00 2.69 2.69
CA THR A 119 -20.24 3.37 3.73
C THR A 119 -18.75 3.05 3.69
N GLY A 120 -18.31 2.00 2.98
CA GLY A 120 -16.90 1.58 2.91
C GLY A 120 -16.36 0.99 4.21
N PHE A 121 -17.22 0.58 5.14
CA PHE A 121 -16.85 0.00 6.42
C PHE A 121 -17.07 -1.51 6.45
N ILE A 122 -16.27 -2.17 7.30
CA ILE A 122 -16.51 -3.56 7.67
C ILE A 122 -17.62 -3.54 8.73
N ASN A 123 -18.79 -4.02 8.35
CA ASN A 123 -19.89 -4.26 9.26
C ASN A 123 -19.71 -5.64 9.88
N ALA A 124 -19.24 -5.71 11.11
CA ALA A 124 -19.02 -6.95 11.86
C ALA A 124 -19.71 -6.85 13.21
N SER A 125 -20.18 -7.98 13.77
CA SER A 125 -20.78 -7.98 15.10
C SER A 125 -19.77 -7.57 16.18
N ASP A 126 -20.25 -7.00 17.28
CA ASP A 126 -19.41 -6.59 18.41
C ASP A 126 -18.59 -7.78 18.98
N GLU A 127 -19.14 -8.99 18.91
CA GLU A 127 -18.48 -10.24 19.29
C GLU A 127 -17.23 -10.54 18.43
N TRP A 128 -17.26 -10.17 17.15
CA TRP A 128 -16.12 -10.34 16.24
C TRP A 128 -14.98 -9.37 16.59
N TRP A 129 -15.30 -8.09 16.85
CA TRP A 129 -14.32 -7.09 17.30
C TRP A 129 -13.66 -7.48 18.63
N ALA A 130 -14.45 -7.98 19.58
CA ALA A 130 -13.95 -8.47 20.88
C ALA A 130 -13.01 -9.69 20.76
N THR A 131 -13.14 -10.48 19.68
CA THR A 131 -12.25 -11.62 19.42
C THR A 131 -10.90 -11.16 18.86
N MET A 132 -10.89 -10.12 18.03
CA MET A 132 -9.64 -9.55 17.48
C MET A 132 -8.81 -8.82 18.55
N GLU A 133 -9.46 -8.17 19.52
CA GLU A 133 -8.76 -7.47 20.62
C GLU A 133 -7.98 -8.45 21.51
N LYS A 134 -8.50 -9.66 21.73
CA LYS A 134 -7.84 -10.72 22.53
C LYS A 134 -6.66 -11.39 21.83
N VAL A 135 -6.59 -11.35 20.50
CA VAL A 135 -5.47 -11.95 19.73
C VAL A 135 -4.23 -11.06 19.73
N THR A 136 -4.36 -9.81 20.18
CA THR A 136 -3.28 -8.81 20.17
C THR A 136 -2.59 -8.65 21.53
N THR A 137 -2.98 -9.45 22.54
CA THR A 137 -2.43 -9.46 23.90
C THR A 137 -1.60 -10.70 24.14
#